data_AF-A0A538K0Z6-F1
#
_entry.id   AF-A0A538K0Z6-F1
#
_cell.length_a   1.000
_cell.length_b   1.000
_cell.length_c   1.000
_cell.angle_alpha   90.00
_cell.angle_beta   90.00
_cell.angle_gamma   90.00
#
_symmetry.space_group_name_H-M   'P 1'
#
loop_
_entity.id
_entity.type
_entity.pdbx_description
1 polymer ?
#
loop_
_entity_poly.entity_id
_entity_poly.type
_entity_poly.pdbx_seq_one_letter_code
_entity_poly.pdbx_strand_id
1 'polypeptide(L)'
;MAAALGLVGALHRRALQRPARPALPGRSEHFPCKEEVADYLQAYAEYFELPVCLNDPATSLERVDGRYRVQTPSQTYEAEHVVVSTGAYQRPHVPSIAERLDDEVLQLHSADYRNAAQLADGEVLVVGSANSGAQIAQDLGDTHRVHLARGRRLPRLPRRILGQSLHWWGERVGLIQAPLDSWRGRTQRGDLLVGTSLRQLARRHGVELLPRAVSAGGRTVAFADGRSLDVQTIVWATGFRPDYSWIEVPVFDERGAPRHRRGVSNSPGLYFLGMHLQYSRGSSLIGWVRHDAEFIVDAVARAAARSRR
;
A
#
# COMPACT_ATOMS: atom_id res chain seq x y z
N MET A 1 -37.74 0.81 -8.93
CA MET A 1 -38.12 0.60 -7.52
C MET A 1 -37.78 -0.84 -7.17
N ALA A 2 -37.09 -1.10 -6.03
CA ALA A 2 -36.84 -2.42 -5.40
C ALA A 2 -35.55 -3.24 -5.69
N ALA A 3 -34.35 -2.64 -5.76
CA ALA A 3 -33.10 -3.42 -5.60
C ALA A 3 -32.00 -2.76 -4.74
N ALA A 4 -31.83 -1.44 -4.79
CA ALA A 4 -30.73 -0.76 -4.08
C ALA A 4 -31.02 -0.33 -2.63
N LEU A 5 -32.27 -0.42 -2.16
CA LEU A 5 -32.65 -0.13 -0.76
C LEU A 5 -32.73 -1.38 0.12
N GLY A 6 -32.55 -2.58 -0.46
CA GLY A 6 -32.56 -3.85 0.25
C GLY A 6 -31.29 -4.09 1.07
N LEU A 7 -30.12 -3.61 0.64
CA LEU A 7 -28.85 -3.94 1.29
C LEU A 7 -28.67 -3.28 2.66
N VAL A 8 -29.11 -2.02 2.85
CA VAL A 8 -28.95 -1.33 4.14
C VAL A 8 -29.98 -1.82 5.18
N GLY A 9 -31.18 -2.20 4.74
CA GLY A 9 -32.25 -2.72 5.61
C GLY A 9 -32.17 -4.23 5.90
N ALA A 10 -31.68 -5.05 4.96
CA ALA A 10 -31.56 -6.50 5.12
C ALA A 10 -30.35 -6.90 5.99
N LEU A 11 -29.30 -6.06 6.03
CA LEU A 11 -28.15 -6.30 6.91
C LEU A 11 -28.50 -6.19 8.40
N HIS A 12 -29.51 -5.39 8.78
CA HIS A 12 -29.89 -5.23 10.19
C HIS A 12 -30.79 -6.37 10.70
N ARG A 13 -31.65 -6.97 9.85
CA ARG A 13 -32.56 -8.06 10.25
C ARG A 13 -31.99 -9.47 10.10
N ARG A 14 -30.94 -9.68 9.29
CA ARG A 14 -30.22 -10.97 9.17
C ARG A 14 -29.06 -11.14 10.17
N ALA A 15 -28.71 -10.11 10.93
CA ALA A 15 -27.60 -10.13 11.89
C ALA A 15 -27.82 -11.06 13.11
N LEU A 16 -29.03 -11.55 13.34
CA LEU A 16 -29.38 -12.38 14.51
C LEU A 16 -29.16 -13.88 14.32
N GLN A 17 -28.84 -14.35 13.10
CA GLN A 17 -28.63 -15.79 12.80
C GLN A 17 -27.27 -16.10 12.15
N ARG A 18 -26.43 -15.09 11.91
CA ARG A 18 -25.10 -15.30 11.34
C ARG A 18 -24.09 -15.62 12.45
N PRO A 19 -23.03 -16.40 12.15
CA PRO A 19 -21.90 -16.57 13.06
C PRO A 19 -21.33 -15.20 13.50
N ALA A 20 -20.49 -15.18 14.53
CA ALA A 20 -19.86 -13.94 14.95
C ALA A 20 -19.12 -13.30 13.75
N ARG A 21 -19.25 -11.97 13.61
CA ARG A 21 -18.56 -11.22 12.54
C ARG A 21 -17.06 -11.54 12.60
N PRO A 22 -16.40 -11.82 11.45
CA PRO A 22 -14.97 -12.02 11.41
C PRO A 22 -14.23 -10.86 12.09
N ALA A 23 -13.33 -11.19 13.00
CA ALA A 23 -12.51 -10.21 13.69
C ALA A 23 -11.16 -10.07 12.97
N LEU A 24 -10.66 -8.84 12.83
CA LEU A 24 -9.33 -8.61 12.29
C LEU A 24 -8.29 -9.31 13.20
N PRO A 25 -7.39 -10.13 12.65
CA PRO A 25 -6.43 -10.89 13.44
C PRO A 25 -5.39 -9.97 14.11
N GLY A 26 -4.76 -10.46 15.19
CA GLY A 26 -3.67 -9.75 15.88
C GLY A 26 -4.08 -8.82 17.04
N ARG A 27 -4.97 -9.26 17.94
CA ARG A 27 -5.24 -8.48 19.18
C ARG A 27 -4.11 -8.68 20.22
N SER A 28 -3.79 -7.56 20.90
CA SER A 28 -2.85 -7.33 22.02
C SER A 28 -1.38 -7.75 21.86
N GLU A 29 -1.07 -8.98 21.43
CA GLU A 29 0.32 -9.53 21.50
C GLU A 29 0.86 -10.07 20.18
N HIS A 30 -0.02 -10.29 19.21
CA HIS A 30 0.33 -10.87 17.91
C HIS A 30 0.23 -9.85 16.77
N PHE A 31 1.19 -9.86 15.85
CA PHE A 31 1.05 -9.17 14.57
C PHE A 31 0.66 -10.23 13.54
N PRO A 32 -0.47 -10.07 12.83
CA PRO A 32 -0.94 -11.12 11.95
C PRO A 32 0.02 -11.33 10.79
N CYS A 33 0.21 -12.58 10.38
CA CYS A 33 0.90 -12.91 9.15
C CYS A 33 0.02 -12.62 7.93
N LYS A 34 0.59 -12.76 6.73
CA LYS A 34 -0.14 -12.47 5.48
C LYS A 34 -1.30 -13.44 5.26
N GLU A 35 -1.15 -14.70 5.68
CA GLU A 35 -2.17 -15.75 5.60
C GLU A 35 -3.36 -15.40 6.50
N GLU A 36 -3.12 -15.04 7.77
CA GLU A 36 -4.21 -14.65 8.69
C GLU A 36 -5.02 -13.46 8.17
N VAL A 37 -4.36 -12.47 7.55
CA VAL A 37 -5.04 -11.32 6.95
C VAL A 37 -5.84 -11.73 5.71
N ALA A 38 -5.31 -12.63 4.88
CA ALA A 38 -6.01 -13.16 3.71
C ALA A 38 -7.26 -13.94 4.11
N ASP A 39 -7.14 -14.84 5.09
CA ASP A 39 -8.25 -15.63 5.65
C ASP A 39 -9.34 -14.71 6.21
N TYR A 40 -8.94 -13.65 6.93
CA TYR A 40 -9.87 -12.64 7.42
C TYR A 40 -10.65 -11.96 6.28
N LEU A 41 -9.97 -11.55 5.21
CA LEU A 41 -10.61 -10.88 4.08
C LEU A 41 -11.57 -11.80 3.34
N GLN A 42 -11.20 -13.07 3.17
CA GLN A 42 -12.08 -14.08 2.57
C GLN A 42 -13.33 -14.30 3.43
N ALA A 43 -13.15 -14.56 4.73
CA ALA A 43 -14.26 -14.72 5.67
C ALA A 43 -15.15 -13.46 5.74
N TYR A 44 -14.57 -12.27 5.61
CA TYR A 44 -15.31 -11.01 5.55
C TYR A 44 -16.20 -10.93 4.30
N ALA A 45 -15.66 -11.27 3.12
CA ALA A 45 -16.42 -11.27 1.87
C ALA A 45 -17.57 -12.28 1.91
N GLU A 46 -17.31 -13.49 2.41
CA GLU A 46 -18.33 -14.54 2.59
C GLU A 46 -19.41 -14.12 3.59
N TYR A 47 -19.02 -13.59 4.76
CA TYR A 47 -19.94 -13.17 5.81
C TYR A 47 -20.93 -12.10 5.34
N PHE A 48 -20.48 -11.17 4.50
CA PHE A 48 -21.30 -10.08 3.96
C PHE A 48 -21.90 -10.39 2.59
N GLU A 49 -21.66 -11.57 2.02
CA GLU A 49 -22.09 -11.97 0.67
C GLU A 49 -21.68 -10.91 -0.38
N LEU A 50 -20.44 -10.42 -0.28
CA LEU A 50 -19.95 -9.39 -1.19
C LEU A 50 -19.71 -10.00 -2.59
N PRO A 51 -20.22 -9.38 -3.67
CA PRO A 51 -20.06 -9.90 -5.04
C PRO A 51 -18.67 -9.58 -5.59
N VAL A 52 -17.62 -10.16 -5.00
CA VAL A 52 -16.23 -9.94 -5.41
C VAL A 52 -15.93 -10.73 -6.68
N CYS A 53 -15.54 -10.03 -7.75
CA CYS A 53 -15.10 -10.63 -9.00
C CYS A 53 -13.56 -10.72 -8.99
N LEU A 54 -13.03 -11.93 -8.79
CA LEU A 54 -11.58 -12.18 -8.79
C LEU A 54 -11.08 -12.42 -10.22
N ASN A 55 -9.80 -12.14 -10.47
CA ASN A 55 -9.13 -12.33 -11.76
C ASN A 55 -9.77 -11.54 -12.94
N ASP A 56 -10.50 -10.47 -12.63
CA ASP A 56 -11.19 -9.64 -13.63
C ASP A 56 -10.82 -8.16 -13.43
N PRO A 57 -9.58 -7.76 -13.78
CA PRO A 57 -9.10 -6.41 -13.51
C PRO A 57 -9.89 -5.37 -14.33
N ALA A 58 -10.17 -4.22 -13.72
CA ALA A 58 -10.66 -3.06 -14.45
C ALA A 58 -9.55 -2.51 -15.36
N THR A 59 -9.82 -2.47 -16.66
CA THR A 59 -8.85 -2.05 -17.70
C THR A 59 -9.15 -0.67 -18.27
N SER A 60 -10.38 -0.19 -18.15
CA SER A 60 -10.76 1.18 -18.49
C SER A 60 -11.90 1.67 -17.58
N LEU A 61 -11.86 2.95 -17.23
CA LEU A 61 -12.92 3.71 -16.58
C LEU A 61 -13.13 5.02 -17.32
N GLU A 62 -14.24 5.11 -18.03
CA GLU A 62 -14.66 6.29 -18.76
C GLU A 62 -16.01 6.81 -18.24
N ARG A 63 -16.36 8.04 -18.63
CA ARG A 63 -17.67 8.63 -18.33
C ARG A 63 -18.42 8.90 -19.63
N VAL A 64 -19.52 8.17 -19.85
CA VAL A 64 -20.35 8.19 -21.07
C VAL A 64 -21.80 8.45 -20.68
N ASP A 65 -22.45 9.40 -21.36
CA ASP A 65 -23.87 9.75 -21.17
C ASP A 65 -24.26 10.00 -19.70
N GLY A 66 -23.35 10.62 -18.95
CA GLY A 66 -23.55 10.97 -17.54
C GLY A 66 -23.32 9.81 -16.55
N ARG A 67 -23.08 8.58 -17.02
CA ARG A 67 -22.75 7.39 -16.22
C ARG A 67 -21.27 7.02 -16.39
N TYR A 68 -20.75 6.21 -15.47
CA TYR A 68 -19.43 5.59 -15.62
C TYR A 68 -19.56 4.25 -16.27
N ARG A 69 -18.65 3.97 -17.21
CA ARG A 69 -18.47 2.66 -17.80
C ARG A 69 -17.11 2.11 -17.36
N VAL A 70 -17.13 0.93 -16.74
CA VAL A 70 -15.93 0.20 -16.32
C VAL A 70 -15.81 -1.04 -17.21
N GLN A 71 -14.71 -1.13 -17.93
CA GLN A 71 -14.41 -2.31 -18.75
C GLN A 71 -13.55 -3.29 -17.95
N THR A 72 -13.90 -4.57 -18.04
CA THR A 72 -13.09 -5.70 -17.58
C THR A 72 -13.01 -6.75 -18.70
N PRO A 73 -12.09 -7.72 -18.61
CA PRO A 73 -12.04 -8.84 -19.57
C PRO A 73 -13.36 -9.61 -19.68
N SER A 74 -14.09 -9.78 -18.57
CA SER A 74 -15.31 -10.57 -18.56
C SER A 74 -16.54 -9.79 -19.00
N GLN A 75 -16.64 -8.50 -18.69
CA GLN A 75 -17.82 -7.70 -19.00
C GLN A 75 -17.60 -6.18 -18.91
N THR A 76 -18.65 -5.43 -19.23
CA THR A 76 -18.71 -3.99 -19.01
C THR A 76 -19.74 -3.69 -17.94
N TYR A 77 -19.34 -2.89 -16.94
CA TYR A 77 -20.23 -2.39 -15.90
C TYR A 77 -20.62 -0.94 -16.16
N GLU A 78 -21.89 -0.62 -15.93
CA GLU A 78 -22.36 0.77 -15.90
C GLU A 78 -22.79 1.16 -14.49
N ALA A 79 -22.33 2.32 -14.03
CA ALA A 79 -22.59 2.80 -12.68
C ALA A 79 -22.78 4.32 -12.61
N GLU A 80 -23.66 4.79 -11.72
CA GLU A 80 -23.75 6.22 -11.40
C GLU A 80 -22.64 6.67 -10.44
N HIS A 81 -22.14 5.72 -9.65
CA HIS A 81 -21.11 5.97 -8.64
C HIS A 81 -20.02 4.89 -8.72
N VAL A 82 -18.76 5.31 -8.76
CA VAL A 82 -17.58 4.44 -8.78
C VAL A 82 -16.64 4.85 -7.65
N VAL A 83 -16.19 3.87 -6.85
CA VAL A 83 -15.18 4.07 -5.82
C VAL A 83 -13.92 3.31 -6.22
N VAL A 84 -12.84 4.04 -6.52
CA VAL A 84 -11.54 3.48 -6.87
C VAL A 84 -10.78 3.15 -5.57
N SER A 85 -10.58 1.85 -5.30
CA SER A 85 -9.93 1.34 -4.08
C SER A 85 -8.67 0.51 -4.36
N THR A 86 -7.87 0.90 -5.36
CA THR A 86 -6.65 0.18 -5.80
C THR A 86 -5.42 0.37 -4.90
N GLY A 87 -5.54 1.15 -3.82
CA GLY A 87 -4.46 1.38 -2.85
C GLY A 87 -3.31 2.20 -3.42
N ALA A 88 -2.17 2.24 -2.71
CA ALA A 88 -1.05 3.14 -3.02
C ALA A 88 0.20 2.45 -3.60
N TYR A 89 0.24 1.12 -3.57
CA TYR A 89 1.44 0.33 -3.91
C TYR A 89 1.19 -0.51 -5.16
N GLN A 90 0.96 0.15 -6.29
CA GLN A 90 0.44 -0.50 -7.50
C GLN A 90 1.58 -0.92 -8.44
N ARG A 91 2.36 0.04 -8.95
CA ARG A 91 3.45 -0.23 -9.90
C ARG A 91 4.81 -0.20 -9.21
N PRO A 92 5.60 -1.29 -9.22
CA PRO A 92 6.99 -1.29 -8.77
C PRO A 92 7.79 -0.12 -9.37
N HIS A 93 8.60 0.56 -8.55
CA HIS A 93 9.46 1.64 -9.02
C HIS A 93 10.91 1.18 -9.09
N VAL A 94 11.37 0.80 -10.27
CA VAL A 94 12.79 0.50 -10.52
C VAL A 94 13.48 1.77 -11.07
N PRO A 95 14.58 2.25 -10.45
CA PRO A 95 15.28 3.45 -10.94
C PRO A 95 16.01 3.20 -12.26
N SER A 96 16.18 4.23 -13.10
CA SER A 96 16.85 4.11 -14.41
C SER A 96 18.33 3.71 -14.37
N ILE A 97 18.98 3.73 -13.20
CA ILE A 97 20.33 3.15 -13.07
C ILE A 97 20.31 1.62 -13.28
N ALA A 98 19.16 0.96 -13.08
CA ALA A 98 18.97 -0.46 -13.33
C ALA A 98 19.18 -0.85 -14.80
N GLU A 99 18.86 0.06 -15.72
CA GLU A 99 18.96 -0.13 -17.18
C GLU A 99 20.42 -0.15 -17.68
N ARG A 100 21.38 0.19 -16.81
CA ARG A 100 22.82 0.25 -17.16
C ARG A 100 23.61 -0.95 -16.63
N LEU A 101 22.93 -1.88 -15.99
CA LEU A 101 23.52 -3.11 -15.51
C LEU A 101 23.49 -4.18 -16.60
N ASP A 102 24.47 -5.06 -16.62
CA ASP A 102 24.51 -6.19 -17.54
C ASP A 102 23.35 -7.17 -17.26
N ASP A 103 22.88 -7.86 -18.29
CA ASP A 103 21.80 -8.85 -18.21
C ASP A 103 22.11 -10.02 -17.25
N GLU A 104 23.40 -10.27 -16.98
CA GLU A 104 23.86 -11.27 -16.02
C GLU A 104 23.65 -10.88 -14.55
N VAL A 105 23.37 -9.61 -14.26
CA VAL A 105 23.05 -9.16 -12.90
C VAL A 105 21.59 -9.51 -12.63
N LEU A 106 21.34 -10.40 -11.68
CA LEU A 106 19.99 -10.73 -11.26
C LEU A 106 19.35 -9.51 -10.58
N GLN A 107 18.25 -9.01 -11.14
CA GLN A 107 17.51 -7.87 -10.59
C GLN A 107 16.10 -8.28 -10.17
N LEU A 108 15.74 -8.02 -8.92
CA LEU A 108 14.39 -8.23 -8.39
C LEU A 108 13.87 -6.95 -7.76
N HIS A 109 12.60 -6.62 -7.95
CA HIS A 109 11.95 -5.64 -7.09
C HIS A 109 11.46 -6.31 -5.80
N SER A 110 11.30 -5.55 -4.71
CA SER A 110 10.75 -6.08 -3.46
C SER A 110 9.32 -6.64 -3.58
N ALA A 111 8.65 -6.42 -4.71
CA ALA A 111 7.34 -7.00 -5.01
C ALA A 111 7.45 -8.49 -5.41
N ASP A 112 8.58 -8.87 -6.00
CA ASP A 112 8.83 -10.20 -6.55
C ASP A 112 9.70 -11.06 -5.61
N TYR A 113 10.31 -10.42 -4.60
CA TYR A 113 11.02 -11.10 -3.53
C TYR A 113 10.06 -11.87 -2.62
N ARG A 114 10.30 -13.17 -2.45
CA ARG A 114 9.54 -14.11 -1.62
C ARG A 114 10.40 -14.75 -0.55
N ASN A 115 11.63 -15.13 -0.88
CA ASN A 115 12.59 -15.73 0.06
C ASN A 115 14.03 -15.70 -0.50
N ALA A 116 14.99 -15.99 0.38
CA ALA A 116 16.42 -16.01 0.06
C ALA A 116 16.81 -17.01 -1.04
N ALA A 117 16.08 -18.13 -1.20
CA ALA A 117 16.42 -19.17 -2.18
C ALA A 117 16.18 -18.76 -3.64
N GLN A 118 15.57 -17.59 -3.89
CA GLN A 118 15.47 -17.01 -5.23
C GLN A 118 16.77 -16.35 -5.70
N LEU A 119 17.69 -16.07 -4.78
CA LEU A 119 18.90 -15.30 -5.06
C LEU A 119 20.08 -16.23 -5.33
N ALA A 120 21.00 -15.77 -6.17
CA ALA A 120 22.26 -16.45 -6.35
C ALA A 120 23.12 -16.33 -5.08
N ASP A 121 23.93 -17.35 -4.80
CA ASP A 121 24.91 -17.31 -3.72
C ASP A 121 25.83 -16.08 -3.87
N GLY A 122 26.25 -15.51 -2.74
CA GLY A 122 27.24 -14.44 -2.71
C GLY A 122 26.69 -13.08 -2.26
N GLU A 123 27.15 -12.01 -2.91
CA GLU A 123 26.89 -10.63 -2.51
C GLU A 123 25.56 -10.11 -3.09
N VAL A 124 24.69 -9.64 -2.19
CA VAL A 124 23.39 -9.07 -2.55
C VAL A 124 23.35 -7.60 -2.16
N LEU A 125 23.06 -6.74 -3.14
CA LEU A 125 22.80 -5.33 -2.90
C LEU A 125 21.30 -5.07 -2.78
N VAL A 126 20.84 -4.68 -1.59
CA VAL A 126 19.48 -4.18 -1.38
C VAL A 126 19.48 -2.67 -1.51
N VAL A 127 18.73 -2.13 -2.48
CA VAL A 127 18.64 -0.68 -2.71
C VAL A 127 17.36 -0.12 -2.12
N GLY A 128 17.49 0.73 -1.09
CA GLY A 128 16.38 1.33 -0.36
C GLY A 128 16.24 0.74 1.04
N SER A 129 16.34 1.58 2.07
CA SER A 129 16.35 1.13 3.48
C SER A 129 15.05 1.48 4.23
N ALA A 130 13.92 1.52 3.54
CA ALA A 130 12.60 1.61 4.15
C ALA A 130 12.19 0.26 4.75
N ASN A 131 10.91 0.08 5.12
CA ASN A 131 10.47 -1.14 5.80
C ASN A 131 10.78 -2.42 5.01
N SER A 132 10.42 -2.51 3.72
CA SER A 132 10.68 -3.70 2.91
C SER A 132 12.18 -3.99 2.78
N GLY A 133 12.99 -3.01 2.37
CA GLY A 133 14.42 -3.24 2.20
C GLY A 133 15.16 -3.57 3.50
N ALA A 134 14.75 -3.00 4.63
CA ALA A 134 15.32 -3.37 5.93
C ALA A 134 14.90 -4.79 6.37
N GLN A 135 13.67 -5.22 6.05
CA GLN A 135 13.20 -6.57 6.36
C GLN A 135 13.83 -7.62 5.44
N ILE A 136 13.97 -7.32 4.13
CA ILE A 136 14.66 -8.19 3.18
C ILE A 136 16.14 -8.31 3.55
N ALA A 137 16.81 -7.20 3.87
CA ALA A 137 18.20 -7.26 4.33
C ALA A 137 18.37 -8.05 5.64
N GLN A 138 17.33 -8.07 6.49
CA GLN A 138 17.33 -8.91 7.69
C GLN A 138 17.18 -10.39 7.34
N ASP A 139 16.23 -10.73 6.48
CA ASP A 139 15.95 -12.10 6.01
C ASP A 139 17.16 -12.72 5.31
N LEU A 140 17.86 -11.92 4.51
CA LEU A 140 19.06 -12.35 3.78
C LEU A 140 20.33 -12.38 4.64
N GLY A 141 20.38 -11.63 5.73
CA GLY A 141 21.62 -11.39 6.46
C GLY A 141 22.23 -12.63 7.12
N ASP A 142 21.46 -13.71 7.28
CA ASP A 142 21.94 -15.00 7.80
C ASP A 142 22.39 -15.97 6.69
N THR A 143 22.12 -15.65 5.42
CA THR A 143 22.38 -16.55 4.27
C THR A 143 23.31 -15.94 3.21
N HIS A 144 23.36 -14.61 3.09
CA HIS A 144 24.10 -13.90 2.05
C HIS A 144 24.96 -12.78 2.66
N ARG A 145 25.97 -12.34 1.90
CA ARG A 145 26.68 -11.10 2.23
C ARG A 145 25.87 -9.91 1.71
N VAL A 146 25.22 -9.20 2.63
CA VAL A 146 24.24 -8.16 2.27
C VAL A 146 24.84 -6.76 2.38
N HIS A 147 24.70 -5.99 1.30
CA HIS A 147 24.95 -4.56 1.27
C HIS A 147 23.60 -3.83 1.17
N LEU A 148 23.34 -2.87 2.06
CA LEU A 148 22.09 -2.11 2.09
C LEU A 148 22.36 -0.64 1.76
N ALA A 149 22.00 -0.23 0.54
CA ALA A 149 22.12 1.14 0.09
C ALA A 149 20.99 2.01 0.64
N ARG A 150 21.37 3.06 1.37
CA ARG A 150 20.45 3.96 2.05
C ARG A 150 20.44 5.35 1.41
N GLY A 151 19.27 5.76 0.95
CA GLY A 151 18.98 7.13 0.55
C GLY A 151 18.74 8.07 1.75
N ARG A 152 17.57 8.72 1.77
CA ARG A 152 17.18 9.61 2.87
C ARG A 152 17.09 8.84 4.19
N ARG A 153 17.59 9.43 5.28
CA ARG A 153 17.41 8.88 6.63
C ARG A 153 15.94 8.99 7.06
N LEU A 154 15.31 7.85 7.34
CA LEU A 154 13.95 7.79 7.89
C LEU A 154 13.99 7.80 9.43
N PRO A 155 13.05 8.50 10.10
CA PRO A 155 12.86 8.34 11.52
C PRO A 155 12.47 6.89 11.84
N ARG A 156 13.08 6.33 12.89
CA ARG A 156 12.79 4.98 13.36
C ARG A 156 11.95 5.03 14.62
N LEU A 157 10.89 4.22 14.67
CA LEU A 157 10.14 3.95 15.89
C LEU A 157 10.09 2.44 16.15
N PRO A 158 10.08 2.00 17.42
CA PRO A 158 9.92 0.59 17.75
C PRO A 158 8.51 0.09 17.38
N ARG A 159 8.36 -1.23 17.13
CA ARG A 159 7.04 -1.84 16.86
C ARG A 159 6.11 -1.76 18.08
N ARG A 160 6.68 -1.86 19.28
CA ARG A 160 5.98 -1.78 20.56
C ARG A 160 6.59 -0.71 21.47
N ILE A 161 5.73 -0.02 22.21
CA ILE A 161 6.06 0.94 23.25
C ILE A 161 5.25 0.51 24.48
N LEU A 162 5.91 0.26 25.61
CA LEU A 162 5.26 -0.19 26.86
C LEU A 162 4.27 -1.35 26.65
N GLY A 163 4.71 -2.41 25.96
CA GLY A 163 3.92 -3.61 25.69
C GLY A 163 2.88 -3.48 24.57
N GLN A 164 2.43 -2.26 24.23
CA GLN A 164 1.42 -2.03 23.18
C GLN A 164 2.05 -1.64 21.84
N SER A 165 1.35 -1.92 20.74
CA SER A 165 1.85 -1.57 19.40
C SER A 165 1.91 -0.06 19.20
N LEU A 166 2.83 0.40 18.34
CA LEU A 166 2.92 1.81 17.95
C LEU A 166 1.58 2.35 17.41
N HIS A 167 0.87 1.51 16.65
CA HIS A 167 -0.43 1.87 16.08
C HIS A 167 -1.52 1.95 17.17
N TRP A 168 -1.49 1.07 18.16
CA TRP A 168 -2.40 1.14 19.31
C TRP A 168 -2.26 2.47 20.05
N TRP A 169 -1.01 2.91 20.32
CA TRP A 169 -0.77 4.23 20.92
C TRP A 169 -1.25 5.36 20.02
N GLY A 170 -0.93 5.29 18.72
CA GLY A 170 -1.37 6.28 17.75
C GLY A 170 -2.89 6.41 17.66
N GLU A 171 -3.63 5.31 17.81
CA GLU A 171 -5.08 5.32 17.92
C GLU A 171 -5.55 5.91 19.26
N ARG A 172 -4.97 5.47 20.39
CA ARG A 172 -5.29 5.93 21.75
C ARG A 172 -5.19 7.44 21.90
N VAL A 173 -4.19 8.06 21.27
CA VAL A 173 -3.97 9.53 21.32
C VAL A 173 -4.58 10.28 20.11
N GLY A 174 -5.26 9.57 19.21
CA GLY A 174 -5.96 10.15 18.06
C GLY A 174 -5.04 10.62 16.92
N LEU A 175 -3.77 10.21 16.88
CA LEU A 175 -2.82 10.58 15.82
C LEU A 175 -3.08 9.86 14.49
N ILE A 176 -3.55 8.60 14.54
CA ILE A 176 -3.80 7.82 13.30
C ILE A 176 -4.90 8.46 12.45
N GLN A 177 -5.94 8.98 13.10
CA GLN A 177 -7.13 9.55 12.46
C GLN A 177 -7.03 11.07 12.31
N ALA A 178 -5.96 11.69 12.82
CA ALA A 178 -5.79 13.13 12.73
C ALA A 178 -5.72 13.59 11.27
N PRO A 179 -6.49 14.62 10.87
CA PRO A 179 -6.42 15.19 9.53
C PRO A 179 -5.00 15.68 9.24
N LEU A 180 -4.47 15.42 8.05
CA LEU A 180 -3.08 15.72 7.70
C LEU A 180 -2.73 17.21 7.67
N ASP A 181 -3.72 18.08 7.56
CA ASP A 181 -3.61 19.54 7.64
C ASP A 181 -3.65 20.07 9.09
N SER A 182 -4.16 19.27 10.04
CA SER A 182 -4.11 19.60 11.47
C SER A 182 -2.67 19.66 12.00
N TRP A 183 -2.45 20.39 13.09
CA TRP A 183 -1.15 20.44 13.77
C TRP A 183 -0.61 19.05 14.13
N ARG A 184 -1.48 18.16 14.64
CA ARG A 184 -1.11 16.78 14.97
C ARG A 184 -0.77 15.97 13.71
N GLY A 185 -1.59 16.04 12.67
CA GLY A 185 -1.41 15.29 11.43
C GLY A 185 -0.19 15.74 10.61
N ARG A 186 0.21 17.02 10.70
CA ARG A 186 1.44 17.51 10.02
C ARG A 186 2.70 16.76 10.47
N THR A 187 2.76 16.31 11.72
CA THR A 187 3.88 15.49 12.24
C THR A 187 3.93 14.07 11.66
N GLN A 188 2.84 13.62 11.07
CA GLN A 188 2.67 12.27 10.53
C GLN A 188 2.97 12.19 9.04
N ARG A 189 3.35 13.31 8.40
CA ARG A 189 3.69 13.38 6.98
C ARG A 189 5.05 12.71 6.75
N GLY A 190 5.01 11.53 6.13
CA GLY A 190 6.20 10.81 5.67
C GLY A 190 6.39 9.44 6.30
N ASP A 191 7.27 8.68 5.66
CA ASP A 191 7.49 7.29 6.01
C ASP A 191 8.32 7.12 7.27
N LEU A 192 8.02 6.04 7.98
CA LEU A 192 8.72 5.64 9.20
C LEU A 192 9.32 4.26 8.99
N LEU A 193 10.53 4.08 9.51
CA LEU A 193 11.10 2.75 9.69
C LEU A 193 10.57 2.17 11.00
N VAL A 194 9.74 1.13 10.93
CA VAL A 194 9.06 0.57 12.11
C VAL A 194 9.71 -0.75 12.52
N GLY A 195 10.24 -0.78 13.74
CA GLY A 195 10.88 -1.96 14.33
C GLY A 195 12.33 -2.13 13.93
N THR A 196 12.57 -2.49 12.67
CA THR A 196 13.91 -2.90 12.22
C THR A 196 14.92 -1.77 12.43
N SER A 197 16.05 -2.10 13.05
CA SER A 197 17.12 -1.16 13.34
C SER A 197 18.27 -1.42 12.39
N LEU A 198 18.55 -0.50 11.47
CA LEU A 198 19.67 -0.64 10.53
C LEU A 198 21.02 -0.85 11.25
N ARG A 199 21.19 -0.20 12.41
CA ARG A 199 22.38 -0.41 13.27
C ARG A 199 22.45 -1.83 13.83
N GLN A 200 21.30 -2.42 14.15
CA GLN A 200 21.23 -3.78 14.66
C GLN A 200 21.40 -4.80 13.55
N LEU A 201 20.90 -4.52 12.34
CA LEU A 201 21.18 -5.33 11.15
C LEU A 201 22.68 -5.42 10.91
N ALA A 202 23.37 -4.27 10.86
CA ALA A 202 24.82 -4.24 10.69
C ALA A 202 25.57 -5.02 11.78
N ARG A 203 25.13 -4.90 13.04
CA ARG A 203 25.82 -5.55 14.17
C ARG A 203 25.51 -7.04 14.32
N ARG A 204 24.30 -7.50 13.99
CA ARG A 204 23.87 -8.89 14.22
C ARG A 204 23.98 -9.78 12.99
N HIS A 205 23.73 -9.21 11.81
CA HIS A 205 23.63 -9.94 10.55
C HIS A 205 24.71 -9.50 9.55
N GLY A 206 25.74 -8.78 10.01
CA GLY A 206 26.85 -8.34 9.16
C GLY A 206 26.46 -7.42 8.00
N VAL A 207 25.24 -6.88 7.96
CA VAL A 207 24.74 -6.07 6.84
C VAL A 207 25.57 -4.78 6.71
N GLU A 208 26.26 -4.61 5.58
CA GLU A 208 27.04 -3.40 5.32
C GLU A 208 26.12 -2.27 4.86
N LEU A 209 26.16 -1.12 5.54
CA LEU A 209 25.38 0.04 5.14
C LEU A 209 26.16 0.91 4.15
N LEU A 210 25.60 1.04 2.94
CA LEU A 210 26.14 1.90 1.89
C LEU A 210 25.31 3.19 1.75
N PRO A 211 25.88 4.31 1.27
CA PRO A 211 25.12 5.48 0.91
C PRO A 211 24.17 5.23 -0.27
N ARG A 212 23.54 6.31 -0.75
CA ARG A 212 22.68 6.27 -1.92
C ARG A 212 23.47 5.72 -3.12
N ALA A 213 22.94 4.70 -3.78
CA ALA A 213 23.39 4.31 -5.12
C ALA A 213 23.07 5.46 -6.09
N VAL A 214 24.07 5.93 -6.83
CA VAL A 214 23.97 7.12 -7.70
C VAL A 214 24.13 6.79 -9.18
N SER A 215 24.88 5.73 -9.51
CA SER A 215 25.04 5.24 -10.88
C SER A 215 25.35 3.75 -10.86
N ALA A 216 25.18 3.13 -12.02
CA ALA A 216 25.63 1.77 -12.29
C ALA A 216 26.19 1.71 -13.72
N GLY A 217 27.01 0.70 -13.97
CA GLY A 217 27.55 0.38 -15.29
C GLY A 217 28.15 -1.02 -15.26
N GLY A 218 27.74 -1.86 -16.22
CA GLY A 218 28.14 -3.26 -16.24
C GLY A 218 27.65 -4.01 -14.99
N ARG A 219 28.57 -4.49 -14.17
CA ARG A 219 28.25 -5.14 -12.88
C ARG A 219 28.47 -4.24 -11.67
N THR A 220 28.95 -3.01 -11.87
CA THR A 220 29.39 -2.12 -10.80
C THR A 220 28.31 -1.09 -10.46
N VAL A 221 28.01 -0.95 -9.17
CA VAL A 221 27.17 0.14 -8.64
C VAL A 221 28.06 1.12 -7.87
N ALA A 222 27.92 2.42 -8.15
CA ALA A 222 28.62 3.47 -7.44
C ALA A 222 27.71 4.19 -6.45
N PHE A 223 28.29 4.63 -5.33
CA PHE A 223 27.59 5.24 -4.21
C PHE A 223 28.00 6.70 -4.01
N ALA A 224 27.16 7.46 -3.31
CA ALA A 224 27.35 8.89 -3.12
C ALA A 224 28.63 9.30 -2.36
N ASP A 225 29.30 8.37 -1.66
CA ASP A 225 30.60 8.59 -1.00
C ASP A 225 31.81 8.23 -1.89
N GLY A 226 31.58 7.91 -3.16
CA GLY A 226 32.63 7.55 -4.12
C GLY A 226 33.03 6.07 -4.08
N ARG A 227 32.48 5.27 -3.17
CA ARG A 227 32.69 3.81 -3.20
C ARG A 227 31.97 3.19 -4.39
N SER A 228 32.46 2.02 -4.83
CA SER A 228 31.80 1.15 -5.78
C SER A 228 31.74 -0.29 -5.26
N LEU A 229 30.79 -1.05 -5.79
CA LEU A 229 30.60 -2.46 -5.48
C LEU A 229 30.22 -3.20 -6.76
N ASP A 230 30.91 -4.29 -7.05
CA ASP A 230 30.48 -5.25 -8.08
C ASP A 230 29.42 -6.16 -7.49
N VAL A 231 28.30 -6.31 -8.19
CA VAL A 231 27.14 -7.05 -7.69
C VAL A 231 26.75 -8.15 -8.65
N GLN A 232 26.25 -9.26 -8.09
CA GLN A 232 25.62 -10.33 -8.87
C GLN A 232 24.11 -10.30 -8.75
N THR A 233 23.61 -9.83 -7.61
CA THR A 233 22.19 -9.73 -7.35
C THR A 233 21.85 -8.36 -6.75
N ILE A 234 20.80 -7.73 -7.26
CA ILE A 234 20.22 -6.50 -6.71
C ILE A 234 18.75 -6.73 -6.37
N VAL A 235 18.38 -6.33 -5.15
CA VAL A 235 16.98 -6.20 -4.75
C VAL A 235 16.59 -4.72 -4.65
N TRP A 236 15.77 -4.27 -5.58
CA TRP A 236 15.19 -2.92 -5.61
C TRP A 236 14.04 -2.81 -4.61
N ALA A 237 14.34 -2.29 -3.42
CA ALA A 237 13.36 -1.92 -2.39
C ALA A 237 13.04 -0.41 -2.46
N THR A 238 12.79 0.07 -3.67
CA THR A 238 12.69 1.48 -4.05
C THR A 238 11.26 2.02 -4.09
N GLY A 239 10.30 1.23 -3.60
CA GLY A 239 8.91 1.62 -3.41
C GLY A 239 8.07 1.46 -4.67
N PHE A 240 6.89 2.07 -4.67
CA PHE A 240 5.90 1.90 -5.72
C PHE A 240 5.39 3.27 -6.19
N ARG A 241 4.79 3.28 -7.37
CA ARG A 241 4.01 4.40 -7.91
C ARG A 241 2.53 4.01 -7.98
N PRO A 242 1.61 4.97 -7.79
CA PRO A 242 0.22 4.75 -8.17
C PRO A 242 0.12 4.57 -9.70
N ASP A 243 -0.88 3.82 -10.15
CA ASP A 243 -1.19 3.63 -11.55
C ASP A 243 -2.68 3.86 -11.81
N TYR A 244 -2.99 5.04 -12.35
CA TYR A 244 -4.35 5.42 -12.74
C TYR A 244 -4.49 5.56 -14.25
N SER A 245 -3.57 4.97 -15.03
CA SER A 245 -3.55 5.10 -16.50
C SER A 245 -4.80 4.53 -17.18
N TRP A 246 -5.51 3.61 -16.52
CA TRP A 246 -6.78 3.04 -16.95
C TRP A 246 -7.99 3.94 -16.67
N ILE A 247 -7.82 5.09 -16.00
CA ILE A 247 -8.91 6.03 -15.71
C ILE A 247 -8.85 7.18 -16.70
N GLU A 248 -9.82 7.23 -17.60
CA GLU A 248 -9.91 8.20 -18.71
C GLU A 248 -10.68 9.48 -18.32
N VAL A 249 -11.08 9.58 -17.05
CA VAL A 249 -11.78 10.74 -16.50
C VAL A 249 -10.75 11.81 -16.09
N PRO A 250 -10.89 13.10 -16.48
CA PRO A 250 -9.89 14.14 -16.24
C PRO A 250 -9.90 14.65 -14.78
N VAL A 251 -9.56 13.78 -13.84
CA VAL A 251 -9.54 14.06 -12.39
C VAL A 251 -8.14 14.13 -11.80
N PHE A 252 -7.08 13.99 -12.60
CA PHE A 252 -5.70 13.95 -12.12
C PHE A 252 -5.01 15.33 -12.17
N ASP A 253 -4.00 15.51 -11.34
CA ASP A 253 -3.06 16.62 -11.43
C ASP A 253 -1.87 16.29 -12.36
N GLU A 254 -0.96 17.25 -12.54
CA GLU A 254 0.23 17.11 -13.39
C GLU A 254 1.18 15.99 -12.94
N ARG A 255 1.03 15.50 -11.70
CA ARG A 255 1.82 14.40 -11.14
C ARG A 255 1.09 13.07 -11.23
N GLY A 256 -0.07 13.03 -11.86
CA GLY A 256 -0.92 11.84 -11.97
C GLY A 256 -1.67 11.48 -10.68
N ALA A 257 -1.73 12.39 -9.69
CA ALA A 257 -2.47 12.14 -8.46
C ALA A 257 -3.94 12.62 -8.60
N PRO A 258 -4.93 11.88 -8.10
CA PRO A 258 -6.33 12.29 -8.19
C PRO A 258 -6.59 13.55 -7.36
N ARG A 259 -7.24 14.54 -7.96
CA ARG A 259 -7.72 15.76 -7.30
C ARG A 259 -8.97 15.40 -6.50
N HIS A 260 -8.83 15.38 -5.18
CA HIS A 260 -9.92 15.00 -4.29
C HIS A 260 -9.92 15.77 -2.98
N ARG A 261 -11.06 15.76 -2.29
CA ARG A 261 -11.17 16.13 -0.86
C ARG A 261 -11.65 14.91 -0.07
N ARG A 262 -10.75 14.32 0.74
CA ARG A 262 -11.01 13.09 1.50
C ARG A 262 -11.58 11.96 0.61
N GLY A 263 -11.03 11.80 -0.59
CA GLY A 263 -11.46 10.80 -1.57
C GLY A 263 -12.61 11.20 -2.49
N VAL A 264 -13.35 12.29 -2.24
CA VAL A 264 -14.36 12.79 -3.19
C VAL A 264 -13.67 13.55 -4.31
N SER A 265 -13.77 13.07 -5.56
CA SER A 265 -13.13 13.71 -6.71
C SER A 265 -13.90 14.94 -7.21
N ASN A 266 -13.32 15.67 -8.16
CA ASN A 266 -14.00 16.75 -8.88
C ASN A 266 -14.98 16.24 -9.97
N SER A 267 -15.02 14.94 -10.28
CA SER A 267 -16.02 14.37 -11.18
C SER A 267 -17.20 13.79 -10.37
N PRO A 268 -18.44 14.29 -10.54
CA PRO A 268 -19.62 13.77 -9.85
C PRO A 268 -19.75 12.25 -9.96
N GLY A 269 -19.88 11.59 -8.81
CA GLY A 269 -20.03 10.13 -8.74
C GLY A 269 -18.71 9.34 -8.75
N LEU A 270 -17.55 9.97 -8.94
CA LEU A 270 -16.25 9.29 -8.82
C LEU A 270 -15.57 9.60 -7.48
N TYR A 271 -15.14 8.54 -6.80
CA TYR A 271 -14.52 8.59 -5.48
C TYR A 271 -13.26 7.73 -5.43
N PHE A 272 -12.39 8.00 -4.47
CA PHE A 272 -11.16 7.27 -4.20
C PHE A 272 -11.09 6.87 -2.73
N LEU A 273 -10.58 5.68 -2.44
CA LEU A 273 -10.46 5.13 -1.09
C LEU A 273 -9.15 4.35 -0.94
N GLY A 274 -8.52 4.45 0.24
CA GLY A 274 -7.34 3.66 0.56
C GLY A 274 -6.01 4.25 0.06
N MET A 275 -5.99 5.49 -0.43
CA MET A 275 -4.75 6.11 -0.89
C MET A 275 -3.82 6.45 0.28
N HIS A 276 -2.51 6.40 0.02
CA HIS A 276 -1.50 6.76 1.00
C HIS A 276 -1.65 8.24 1.38
N LEU A 277 -1.85 8.50 2.67
CA LEU A 277 -2.07 9.84 3.21
C LEU A 277 -3.26 10.57 2.53
N GLN A 278 -4.35 9.86 2.22
CA GLN A 278 -5.58 10.44 1.65
C GLN A 278 -6.21 11.52 2.53
N TYR A 279 -6.38 11.23 3.82
CA TYR A 279 -6.97 12.13 4.81
C TYR A 279 -6.21 12.10 6.13
N SER A 280 -5.78 10.92 6.54
CA SER A 280 -5.02 10.66 7.76
C SER A 280 -3.98 9.57 7.49
N ARG A 281 -3.15 9.24 8.50
CA ARG A 281 -2.21 8.11 8.39
C ARG A 281 -2.95 6.77 8.31
N GLY A 282 -4.15 6.69 8.89
CA GLY A 282 -4.99 5.50 8.87
C GLY A 282 -5.66 5.20 7.54
N SER A 283 -5.68 6.15 6.60
CA SER A 283 -6.44 6.04 5.34
C SER A 283 -6.06 4.83 4.49
N SER A 284 -4.79 4.43 4.47
CA SER A 284 -4.29 3.29 3.69
C SER A 284 -4.12 2.02 4.53
N LEU A 285 -4.62 1.99 5.77
CA LEU A 285 -4.43 0.89 6.70
C LEU A 285 -5.76 0.17 6.95
N ILE A 286 -5.78 -1.15 6.77
CA ILE A 286 -6.98 -1.99 6.93
C ILE A 286 -7.72 -1.76 8.27
N GLY A 287 -6.97 -1.50 9.35
CA GLY A 287 -7.52 -1.24 10.68
C GLY A 287 -8.27 0.09 10.82
N TRP A 288 -8.09 1.06 9.92
CA TRP A 288 -8.63 2.43 10.05
C TRP A 288 -9.30 2.99 8.79
N VAL A 289 -9.12 2.35 7.62
CA VAL A 289 -9.73 2.77 6.35
C VAL A 289 -11.26 2.90 6.44
N ARG A 290 -11.91 2.19 7.37
CA ARG A 290 -13.35 2.31 7.66
C ARG A 290 -13.82 3.75 7.83
N HIS A 291 -13.01 4.63 8.41
CA HIS A 291 -13.42 6.02 8.67
C HIS A 291 -13.51 6.85 7.39
N ASP A 292 -12.69 6.55 6.40
CA ASP A 292 -12.80 7.16 5.08
C ASP A 292 -13.89 6.46 4.26
N ALA A 293 -14.07 5.14 4.42
CA ALA A 293 -15.15 4.41 3.78
C ALA A 293 -16.54 4.94 4.22
N GLU A 294 -16.76 5.13 5.53
CA GLU A 294 -17.98 5.72 6.09
C GLU A 294 -18.26 7.11 5.48
N PHE A 295 -17.24 7.96 5.40
CA PHE A 295 -17.37 9.29 4.79
C PHE A 295 -17.72 9.23 3.30
N ILE A 296 -17.11 8.32 2.54
CA ILE A 296 -17.39 8.14 1.10
C ILE A 296 -18.79 7.58 0.89
N VAL A 297 -19.22 6.59 1.67
CA VAL A 297 -20.58 6.03 1.60
C VAL A 297 -21.63 7.10 1.88
N ASP A 298 -21.42 7.95 2.87
CA ASP A 298 -22.28 9.10 3.15
C ASP A 298 -22.33 10.09 1.96
N ALA A 299 -21.20 10.32 1.29
CA ALA A 299 -21.14 11.18 0.12
C ALA A 299 -21.89 10.58 -1.07
N VAL A 300 -21.78 9.27 -1.29
CA VAL A 300 -22.54 8.52 -2.30
C VAL A 300 -24.03 8.61 -2.00
N ALA A 301 -24.46 8.33 -0.76
CA ALA A 301 -25.87 8.37 -0.36
C ALA A 301 -26.50 9.75 -0.57
N ARG A 302 -25.78 10.82 -0.21
CA ARG A 302 -26.25 12.20 -0.45
C ARG A 302 -26.38 12.53 -1.94
N ALA A 303 -25.44 12.07 -2.77
CA ALA A 303 -25.48 12.29 -4.21
C ALA A 303 -26.64 11.53 -4.87
N ALA A 304 -26.83 10.26 -4.50
CA ALA A 304 -27.93 9.43 -4.98
C ALA A 304 -29.32 9.96 -4.55
N ALA A 305 -29.42 10.63 -3.40
CA ALA A 305 -30.66 11.28 -2.98
C ALA A 305 -31.01 12.53 -3.80
N ARG A 306 -29.99 13.22 -4.35
CA ARG A 306 -30.18 14.41 -5.21
C ARG A 306 -30.56 14.04 -6.64
N SER A 307 -30.04 12.95 -7.19
CA SER A 307 -30.39 12.51 -8.55
C SER A 307 -31.82 11.96 -8.67
N ARG A 308 -32.47 11.67 -7.54
CA ARG A 308 -33.86 11.19 -7.47
C ARG A 308 -34.90 12.31 -7.27
N ARG A 309 -34.46 13.56 -7.08
CA ARG A 309 -35.33 14.74 -6.97
C ARG A 309 -35.31 15.50 -8.28
#